data_AF-A0A2N5X1N3-F1
#
_entry.id   AF-A0A2N5X1N3-F1
#
_cell.length_a   1.000
_cell.length_b   1.000
_cell.length_c   1.000
_cell.angle_alpha   90.00
_cell.angle_beta   90.00
_cell.angle_gamma   90.00
#
_symmetry.space_group_name_H-M   'P 1'
#
loop_
_entity.id
_entity.type
_entity.pdbx_description
1 polymer ?
#
loop_
_entity_poly.entity_id
_entity_poly.type
_entity_poly.pdbx_seq_one_letter_code
_entity_poly.pdbx_strand_id
1 'polypeptide(L)'
;MRFAILICLLASGCAVHQPPEYESSAVASICGTEDGGEVSVTYNGEVKRVGVDFVDSWDELYFLCGATGGACTAEGTNVIHILRDRRCEQHASHELAHIFDVMAPDAVRQTALVRSMFNNGQTARR
;
A
#
# COMPACT_ATOMS: atom_id res chain seq x y z
N MET A 1 10.19 12.58 -43.84
CA MET A 1 9.19 11.86 -43.03
C MET A 1 9.84 10.68 -42.29
N ARG A 2 10.67 10.91 -41.27
CA ARG A 2 11.41 9.83 -40.57
C ARG A 2 11.62 10.05 -39.05
N PHE A 3 10.97 11.04 -38.45
CA PHE A 3 11.23 11.44 -37.05
C PHE A 3 10.01 11.34 -36.10
N ALA A 4 8.86 10.86 -36.57
CA ALA A 4 7.62 10.89 -35.79
C ALA A 4 7.40 9.66 -34.87
N ILE A 5 8.22 8.61 -34.98
CA ILE A 5 7.95 7.33 -34.30
C ILE A 5 8.62 7.23 -32.91
N LEU A 6 9.60 8.10 -32.61
CA LEU A 6 10.38 7.98 -31.37
C LEU A 6 9.71 8.57 -30.11
N ILE A 7 8.65 9.37 -30.25
CA ILE A 7 8.06 10.11 -29.13
C ILE A 7 6.99 9.29 -28.37
N CYS A 8 6.34 8.32 -29.02
CA CYS A 8 5.29 7.52 -28.36
C CYS A 8 5.82 6.49 -27.36
N LEU A 9 7.11 6.14 -27.41
CA LEU A 9 7.71 5.12 -26.52
C LEU A 9 8.15 5.66 -25.15
N LEU A 10 8.19 6.99 -24.97
CA LEU A 10 8.58 7.63 -23.70
C LEU A 10 7.38 8.03 -22.83
N ALA A 11 6.16 7.96 -23.35
CA ALA A 11 4.94 8.31 -22.61
C ALA A 11 4.32 7.13 -21.82
N SER A 12 4.76 5.90 -22.07
CA SER A 12 4.29 4.69 -21.37
C SER A 12 4.99 4.44 -20.03
N GLY A 13 5.99 5.25 -19.66
CA GLY A 13 6.78 5.07 -18.44
C GLY A 13 6.14 5.59 -17.14
N CYS A 14 5.03 6.34 -17.21
CA CYS A 14 4.45 7.00 -16.04
C CYS A 14 3.29 6.23 -15.38
N ALA A 15 2.85 5.09 -15.93
CA ALA A 15 1.66 4.37 -15.46
C ALA A 15 1.96 3.18 -14.52
N VAL A 16 3.22 2.91 -14.18
CA VAL A 16 3.63 1.58 -13.69
C VAL A 16 3.68 1.46 -12.15
N HIS A 17 3.45 2.53 -11.40
CA HIS A 17 3.56 2.49 -9.92
C HIS A 17 2.38 3.17 -9.24
N GLN A 18 1.16 2.66 -9.47
CA GLN A 18 -0.01 3.03 -8.68
C GLN A 18 -0.41 1.86 -7.78
N PRO A 19 -1.02 2.08 -6.61
CA PRO A 19 -1.57 0.97 -5.84
C PRO A 19 -2.65 0.25 -6.65
N PRO A 20 -2.96 -1.03 -6.36
CA PRO A 20 -4.15 -1.68 -6.94
C PRO A 20 -5.40 -0.84 -6.68
N GLU A 21 -6.23 -0.62 -7.71
CA GLU A 21 -7.48 0.13 -7.56
C GLU A 21 -8.43 -0.56 -6.58
N TYR A 22 -9.29 0.21 -5.89
CA TYR A 22 -10.21 -0.34 -4.87
C TYR A 22 -11.14 -1.42 -5.43
N GLU A 23 -11.59 -1.25 -6.67
CA GLU A 23 -12.48 -2.20 -7.35
C GLU A 23 -11.72 -3.32 -8.09
N SER A 24 -10.39 -3.39 -7.93
CA SER A 24 -9.58 -4.41 -8.60
C SER A 24 -9.85 -5.81 -8.03
N SER A 25 -9.67 -6.83 -8.87
CA SER A 25 -9.79 -8.22 -8.44
C SER A 25 -8.82 -8.57 -7.30
N ALA A 26 -7.65 -7.95 -7.27
CA ALA A 26 -6.67 -8.09 -6.18
C ALA A 26 -7.25 -7.67 -4.83
N VAL A 27 -7.88 -6.48 -4.78
CA VAL A 27 -8.50 -5.94 -3.55
C VAL A 27 -9.73 -6.74 -3.17
N ALA A 28 -10.60 -7.06 -4.14
CA ALA A 28 -11.78 -7.87 -3.91
C ALA A 28 -11.44 -9.26 -3.36
N SER A 29 -10.34 -9.86 -3.83
CA SER A 29 -9.82 -11.13 -3.30
C SER A 29 -9.43 -11.02 -1.83
N ILE A 30 -8.73 -9.95 -1.41
CA ILE A 30 -8.40 -9.74 0.02
C ILE A 30 -9.67 -9.60 0.85
N CYS A 31 -10.60 -8.73 0.45
CA CYS A 31 -11.81 -8.45 1.23
C CYS A 31 -12.83 -9.59 1.23
N GLY A 32 -12.75 -10.52 0.28
CA GLY A 32 -13.53 -11.75 0.25
C GLY A 32 -12.85 -12.95 0.91
N THR A 33 -11.63 -12.80 1.43
CA THR A 33 -10.90 -13.89 2.11
C THR A 33 -11.49 -14.12 3.51
N GLU A 34 -11.43 -15.37 3.97
CA GLU A 34 -11.78 -15.70 5.35
C GLU A 34 -10.71 -15.20 6.33
N ASP A 35 -11.09 -15.01 7.59
CA ASP A 35 -10.16 -14.57 8.62
C ASP A 35 -9.07 -15.62 8.90
N GLY A 36 -7.81 -15.18 8.94
CA GLY A 36 -6.63 -16.05 8.99
C GLY A 36 -6.33 -16.79 7.68
N GLY A 37 -7.03 -16.47 6.59
CA GLY A 37 -6.88 -17.12 5.29
C GLY A 37 -5.66 -16.62 4.50
N GLU A 38 -5.35 -17.33 3.41
CA GLU A 38 -4.34 -16.92 2.43
C GLU A 38 -4.97 -16.81 1.04
N VAL A 39 -4.54 -15.81 0.27
CA VAL A 39 -4.97 -15.60 -1.11
C VAL A 39 -3.79 -15.28 -2.02
N SER A 40 -3.83 -15.79 -3.25
CA SER A 40 -2.84 -15.49 -4.28
C SER A 40 -3.26 -14.24 -5.05
N VAL A 41 -2.50 -13.16 -4.90
CA VAL A 41 -2.79 -11.88 -5.55
C VAL A 41 -1.83 -11.68 -6.72
N THR A 42 -2.37 -11.26 -7.87
CA THR A 42 -1.58 -10.88 -9.05
C THR A 42 -1.66 -9.37 -9.23
N TYR A 43 -0.51 -8.70 -9.29
CA TYR A 43 -0.43 -7.27 -9.57
C TYR A 43 0.81 -6.97 -10.40
N ASN A 44 0.67 -6.16 -11.46
CA ASN A 44 1.75 -5.83 -12.41
C ASN A 44 2.57 -7.03 -12.95
N GLY A 45 1.91 -8.19 -13.13
CA GLY A 45 2.54 -9.42 -13.62
C GLY A 45 3.34 -10.20 -12.57
N GLU A 46 3.43 -9.70 -11.34
CA GLU A 46 3.95 -10.42 -10.19
C GLU A 46 2.80 -11.11 -9.44
N VAL A 47 3.07 -12.30 -8.91
CA VAL A 47 2.13 -13.06 -8.08
C VAL A 47 2.72 -13.22 -6.69
N LYS A 48 2.03 -12.73 -5.66
CA LYS A 48 2.40 -12.90 -4.26
C LYS A 48 1.30 -13.64 -3.51
N ARG A 49 1.70 -14.52 -2.58
CA ARG A 49 0.77 -15.11 -1.61
C ARG A 49 0.64 -14.17 -0.43
N VAL A 50 -0.59 -13.79 -0.11
CA VAL A 50 -0.93 -12.80 0.90
C VAL A 50 -1.81 -13.45 1.97
N GLY A 51 -1.37 -13.40 3.23
CA GLY A 51 -2.18 -13.76 4.39
C GLY A 51 -3.08 -12.60 4.80
N VAL A 52 -4.29 -12.90 5.27
CA VAL A 52 -5.28 -11.90 5.69
C VAL A 52 -5.74 -12.22 7.10
N ASP A 53 -5.58 -11.25 8.00
CA ASP A 53 -5.97 -11.32 9.40
C ASP A 53 -6.93 -10.16 9.70
N PHE A 54 -8.20 -10.47 9.90
CA PHE A 54 -9.24 -9.48 10.15
C PHE A 54 -9.39 -9.25 11.66
N VAL A 55 -8.97 -8.07 12.11
CA VAL A 55 -9.05 -7.70 13.52
C VAL A 55 -10.37 -6.99 13.82
N ASP A 56 -10.93 -7.25 15.01
CA ASP A 56 -12.26 -6.76 15.37
C ASP A 56 -12.23 -5.41 16.10
N SER A 57 -11.04 -4.90 16.46
CA SER A 57 -10.90 -3.65 17.20
C SER A 57 -9.64 -2.85 16.84
N TRP A 58 -9.71 -1.53 17.04
CA TRP A 58 -8.55 -0.64 16.91
C TRP A 58 -7.45 -0.95 17.94
N ASP A 59 -7.82 -1.37 19.14
CA ASP A 59 -6.85 -1.68 20.19
C ASP A 59 -6.00 -2.91 19.82
N GLU A 60 -6.64 -3.94 19.26
CA GLU A 60 -5.95 -5.11 18.72
C GLU A 60 -5.07 -4.73 17.52
N LEU A 61 -5.61 -3.94 16.58
CA LEU A 61 -4.83 -3.47 15.45
C LEU A 61 -3.59 -2.68 15.92
N TYR A 62 -3.73 -1.79 16.90
CA TYR A 62 -2.62 -1.02 17.44
C TYR A 62 -1.64 -1.86 18.24
N PHE A 63 -2.10 -2.94 18.88
CA PHE A 63 -1.21 -3.90 19.52
C PHE A 63 -0.31 -4.61 18.50
N LEU A 64 -0.87 -5.02 17.36
CA LEU A 64 -0.15 -5.71 16.30
C LEU A 64 0.73 -4.78 15.46
N CYS A 65 0.19 -3.61 15.10
CA CYS A 65 0.74 -2.72 14.08
C CYS A 65 1.36 -1.43 14.62
N GLY A 66 1.12 -1.09 15.89
CA GLY A 66 1.31 0.28 16.38
C GLY A 66 0.29 1.26 15.77
N ALA A 67 0.58 2.57 15.87
CA ALA A 67 -0.32 3.60 15.35
C ALA A 67 -0.47 3.50 13.81
N THR A 68 -1.67 3.17 13.34
CA THR A 68 -1.96 2.98 11.91
C THR A 68 -3.34 3.52 11.50
N GLY A 69 -3.63 3.54 10.18
CA GLY A 69 -4.85 4.07 9.57
C GLY A 69 -6.00 3.07 9.38
N GLY A 70 -5.91 1.85 9.92
CA GLY A 70 -6.97 0.83 9.82
C GLY A 70 -6.53 -0.51 9.25
N ALA A 71 -5.28 -0.62 8.80
CA ALA A 71 -4.61 -1.87 8.51
C ALA A 71 -3.09 -1.71 8.63
N CYS A 72 -2.34 -2.82 8.59
CA CYS A 72 -0.91 -2.79 8.34
C CYS A 72 -0.45 -4.10 7.68
N THR A 73 0.68 -4.04 7.00
CA THR A 73 1.43 -5.21 6.55
C THR A 73 2.55 -5.48 7.53
N ALA A 74 2.63 -6.68 8.10
CA ALA A 74 3.71 -7.03 9.01
C ALA A 74 5.06 -7.05 8.25
N GLU A 75 6.04 -6.28 8.73
CA GLU A 75 7.33 -6.07 8.06
C GLU A 75 8.03 -7.41 7.74
N GLY A 76 8.47 -7.56 6.48
CA GLY A 76 9.14 -8.78 6.02
C GLY A 76 8.21 -9.98 5.80
N THR A 77 6.89 -9.77 5.89
CA THR A 77 5.87 -10.78 5.57
C THR A 77 4.89 -10.23 4.55
N ASN A 78 4.13 -11.13 3.92
CA ASN A 78 2.97 -10.75 3.10
C ASN A 78 1.67 -10.96 3.88
N VAL A 79 1.62 -10.57 5.16
CA VAL A 79 0.41 -10.69 5.98
C VAL A 79 -0.18 -9.31 6.21
N ILE A 80 -1.45 -9.15 5.88
CA ILE A 80 -2.22 -7.92 6.12
C ILE A 80 -3.08 -8.12 7.36
N HIS A 81 -2.85 -7.30 8.39
CA HIS A 81 -3.78 -7.13 9.51
C HIS A 81 -4.73 -5.99 9.16
N ILE A 82 -6.03 -6.23 9.12
CA ILE A 82 -7.02 -5.27 8.62
C ILE A 82 -8.23 -5.18 9.55
N LEU A 83 -8.61 -3.97 9.92
CA LEU A 83 -9.82 -3.77 10.71
C LEU A 83 -11.04 -4.26 9.94
N ARG A 84 -11.87 -5.08 10.58
CA ARG A 84 -13.14 -5.57 10.03
C ARG A 84 -14.20 -4.46 10.00
N ASP A 85 -14.04 -3.51 9.09
CA ASP A 85 -14.97 -2.41 8.86
C ASP A 85 -15.39 -2.29 7.39
N ARG A 86 -16.29 -1.34 7.11
CA ARG A 86 -16.80 -1.07 5.75
C ARG A 86 -15.75 -0.50 4.79
N ARG A 87 -14.52 -0.25 5.23
CA ARG A 87 -13.43 0.36 4.44
C ARG A 87 -12.36 -0.65 4.07
N CYS A 88 -12.67 -1.94 4.10
CA CYS A 88 -11.74 -3.00 3.72
C CYS A 88 -11.02 -2.70 2.40
N GLU A 89 -11.74 -2.30 1.35
CA GLU A 89 -11.15 -2.07 0.03
C GLU A 89 -10.07 -0.97 0.03
N GLN A 90 -10.31 0.11 0.77
CA GLN A 90 -9.36 1.21 0.91
C GLN A 90 -8.10 0.76 1.66
N HIS A 91 -8.28 0.04 2.76
CA HIS A 91 -7.18 -0.48 3.56
C HIS A 91 -6.37 -1.53 2.76
N ALA A 92 -7.03 -2.51 2.16
CA ALA A 92 -6.39 -3.57 1.37
C ALA A 92 -5.62 -3.02 0.16
N SER A 93 -6.18 -2.04 -0.57
CA SER A 93 -5.47 -1.37 -1.66
C SER A 93 -4.16 -0.71 -1.19
N HIS A 94 -4.21 -0.02 -0.04
CA HIS A 94 -3.02 0.60 0.56
C HIS A 94 -1.97 -0.45 0.95
N GLU A 95 -2.37 -1.51 1.63
CA GLU A 95 -1.45 -2.54 2.12
C GLU A 95 -0.86 -3.39 0.98
N LEU A 96 -1.64 -3.67 -0.07
CA LEU A 96 -1.12 -4.31 -1.27
C LEU A 96 -0.06 -3.43 -1.97
N ALA A 97 -0.13 -2.10 -1.85
CA ALA A 97 0.91 -1.22 -2.36
C ALA A 97 2.26 -1.48 -1.65
N HIS A 98 2.24 -1.70 -0.34
CA HIS A 98 3.45 -2.08 0.41
C HIS A 98 3.94 -3.46 0.00
N ILE A 99 3.04 -4.44 -0.10
CA ILE A 99 3.39 -5.82 -0.48
C ILE A 99 4.01 -5.88 -1.87
N PHE A 100 3.52 -5.13 -2.85
CA PHE A 100 4.04 -5.13 -4.21
C PHE A 100 5.12 -4.07 -4.46
N ASP A 101 5.72 -3.52 -3.39
CA ASP A 101 6.80 -2.53 -3.47
C ASP A 101 6.44 -1.34 -4.37
N VAL A 102 5.15 -0.98 -4.41
CA VAL A 102 4.64 0.16 -5.15
C VAL A 102 5.06 1.41 -4.40
N MET A 103 6.27 1.87 -4.72
CA MET A 103 6.81 3.13 -4.26
C MET A 103 5.87 4.25 -4.72
N ALA A 104 5.06 4.79 -3.80
CA ALA A 104 4.34 6.01 -4.08
C ALA A 104 5.39 7.09 -4.43
N PRO A 105 5.33 7.73 -5.61
CA PRO A 105 6.27 8.78 -5.99
C PRO A 105 6.33 9.93 -4.97
N ASP A 106 5.28 10.07 -4.15
CA ASP A 106 5.16 11.06 -3.09
C ASP A 106 5.50 10.56 -1.68
N ALA A 107 5.61 9.26 -1.39
CA ALA A 107 5.87 8.80 -0.02
C ALA A 107 7.28 9.18 0.45
N VAL A 108 8.31 8.98 -0.38
CA VAL A 108 9.69 9.40 -0.05
C VAL A 108 9.76 10.93 0.11
N ARG A 109 9.05 11.68 -0.74
CA ARG A 109 9.01 13.15 -0.67
C ARG A 109 8.26 13.65 0.55
N GLN A 110 7.11 13.06 0.89
CA GLN A 110 6.31 13.41 2.06
C GLN A 110 7.02 13.01 3.37
N THR A 111 7.62 11.82 3.44
CA THR A 111 8.45 11.43 4.59
C THR A 111 9.65 12.35 4.76
N ALA A 112 10.30 12.77 3.67
CA ALA A 112 11.38 13.77 3.72
C ALA A 112 10.88 15.15 4.17
N LEU A 113 9.69 15.57 3.72
CA LEU A 113 9.07 16.84 4.13
C LEU A 113 8.70 16.83 5.62
N VAL A 114 8.09 15.76 6.11
CA VAL A 114 7.74 15.58 7.53
C VAL A 114 9.01 15.57 8.39
N ARG A 115 10.07 14.85 7.98
CA ARG A 115 11.38 14.87 8.66
C ARG A 115 12.02 16.27 8.67
N SER A 116 11.93 17.00 7.56
CA SER A 116 12.42 18.38 7.46
C SER A 116 11.66 19.32 8.41
N MET A 117 10.33 19.22 8.48
CA MET A 117 9.52 20.03 9.39
C MET A 117 9.82 19.74 10.87
N PHE A 118 10.06 18.48 11.24
CA PHE A 118 10.46 18.10 12.60
C PHE A 118 11.85 18.65 12.96
N ASN A 119 12.84 18.49 12.09
CA ASN A 119 14.21 18.96 12.33
C ASN A 119 14.29 20.50 12.41
N ASN A 120 13.52 21.21 11.58
CA ASN A 120 13.44 22.68 11.60
C ASN A 120 12.63 23.21 12.80
N GLY A 121 11.67 22.43 13.32
CA GLY A 121 10.95 22.75 14.54
C GLY A 121 11.79 22.60 15.82
N GLN A 122 12.84 21.78 15.79
CA GLN A 122 13.79 21.63 16.90
C GLN A 122 14.88 22.72 16.92
N THR A 123 15.27 23.27 15.77
CA THR A 123 16.19 24.42 15.69
C THR A 123 15.53 25.74 16.08
N ALA A 124 14.21 25.89 15.95
CA ALA A 124 13.48 27.10 16.35
C ALA A 124 13.19 27.19 17.88
N ARG A 125 13.51 26.14 18.66
CA ARG A 125 13.35 26.10 20.13
C ARG A 125 14.69 26.16 20.89
N ARG A 126 15.76 26.64 20.27
CA ARG A 126 17.02 26.97 20.95
C ARG A 126 17.28 28.47 20.91
#